data_AF-A0A946PXX0-F1
#
_entry.id   AF-A0A946PXX0-F1
#
_cell.length_a   1.000
_cell.length_b   1.000
_cell.length_c   1.000
_cell.angle_alpha   90.00
_cell.angle_beta   90.00
_cell.angle_gamma   90.00
#
_symmetry.space_group_name_H-M   'P 1'
#
loop_
_entity.id
_entity.type
_entity.pdbx_description
1 polymer ?
#
loop_
_entity_poly.entity_id
_entity_poly.type
_entity_poly.pdbx_seq_one_letter_code
_entity_poly.pdbx_strand_id
1 'polypeptide(L)'
;MSKKKILITLAAFFMLALLILQIPRVQSALSWRYEKLTIYTKNVINPPEPVPTALPFTPAPSATQPVETIGASTSIPQPATPTATSAPLPAQVSLISPPHEQQTPNNCGPATLSMALHLYGWEGNQNEIADQIKPVLQDRNVNPEELAYYVRNFAGWLNIGYRVGGNIETLKRLLAANYPVIVESVTSLDPNDALGPTDDLWAAHYLLLTGYDEATQTFTMQDSYHGADLTISYDQLEAEWEPFNNLYMVLYSPEDESELETLLASDWDVDANRERTLANALLNIESNPDSAYAWFNLGSDLVYFEEYQEAALAYDKARELGLPLRMFRYQFGPFWAYFHADRIDELMLLTDYARGITTMSEETWFWYGWGLYRQNDFVGAKAAWEKALSINDSPYADAHGALEYVP
;
A
#
# COMPACT_ATOMS: atom_id res chain seq x y z
N MET A 1 47.47 -26.84 25.31
CA MET A 1 47.46 -26.84 23.83
C MET A 1 48.65 -26.00 23.34
N SER A 2 49.42 -26.43 22.33
CA SER A 2 50.56 -25.63 21.82
C SER A 2 50.06 -24.36 21.12
N LYS A 3 50.79 -23.23 21.23
CA LYS A 3 50.49 -21.96 20.54
C LYS A 3 50.20 -22.15 19.04
N LYS A 4 50.92 -23.07 18.39
CA LYS A 4 50.72 -23.42 16.98
C LYS A 4 49.36 -24.07 16.72
N LYS A 5 48.90 -24.95 17.62
CA LYS A 5 47.58 -25.57 17.51
C LYS A 5 46.46 -24.53 17.71
N ILE A 6 46.64 -23.60 18.65
CA ILE A 6 45.68 -22.50 18.88
C ILE A 6 45.55 -21.62 17.63
N LEU A 7 46.66 -21.21 17.02
CA LEU A 7 46.66 -20.40 15.79
C LEU A 7 45.98 -21.12 14.61
N ILE A 8 46.26 -22.41 14.42
CA ILE A 8 45.62 -23.21 13.35
C ILE A 8 44.12 -23.34 13.59
N THR A 9 43.69 -23.60 14.83
CA THR A 9 42.26 -23.69 15.17
C THR A 9 41.55 -22.36 14.95
N LEU A 10 42.16 -21.23 15.33
CA LEU A 10 41.60 -19.90 15.08
C LEU A 10 41.50 -19.59 13.58
N ALA A 11 42.54 -19.91 12.80
CA ALA A 11 42.53 -19.74 11.35
C ALA A 11 41.45 -20.61 10.67
N ALA A 12 41.29 -21.86 11.11
CA ALA A 12 40.24 -22.74 10.61
C ALA A 12 38.84 -22.23 10.97
N PHE A 13 38.64 -21.73 12.19
CA PHE A 13 37.37 -21.11 12.60
C PHE A 13 37.05 -19.86 11.79
N PHE A 14 38.05 -19.00 11.56
CA PHE A 14 37.87 -17.81 10.73
C PHE A 14 37.54 -18.15 9.27
N MET A 15 38.23 -19.14 8.69
CA MET A 15 37.93 -19.62 7.34
C MET A 15 36.52 -20.21 7.26
N LEU A 16 36.11 -21.01 8.26
CA LEU A 16 34.76 -21.55 8.34
C LEU A 16 33.70 -20.45 8.46
N ALA A 17 33.95 -19.42 9.27
CA ALA A 17 33.07 -18.26 9.39
C ALA A 17 32.94 -17.52 8.05
N LEU A 18 34.04 -17.31 7.33
CA LEU A 18 34.00 -16.71 5.99
C LEU A 18 33.19 -17.56 5.00
N LEU A 19 33.35 -18.89 5.02
CA LEU A 19 32.56 -19.79 4.16
C LEU A 19 31.07 -19.75 4.51
N ILE A 20 30.72 -19.72 5.79
CA ILE A 20 29.33 -19.58 6.27
C ILE A 20 28.75 -18.22 5.82
N LEU A 21 29.55 -17.15 5.84
CA LEU A 21 29.16 -15.83 5.35
C LEU A 21 28.97 -15.76 3.83
N GLN A 22 29.39 -16.75 3.05
CA GLN A 22 29.09 -16.82 1.60
C GLN A 22 27.70 -17.43 1.32
N ILE A 23 27.01 -17.98 2.33
CA ILE A 23 25.69 -18.58 2.16
C ILE A 23 24.66 -17.43 2.08
N PRO A 24 23.88 -17.26 1.00
CA PRO A 24 22.95 -16.14 0.85
C PRO A 24 21.96 -15.99 2.01
N ARG A 25 21.39 -17.11 2.49
CA ARG A 25 20.49 -17.11 3.66
C ARG A 25 21.15 -16.56 4.93
N VAL A 26 22.44 -16.81 5.11
CA VAL A 26 23.19 -16.27 6.27
C VAL A 26 23.44 -14.77 6.09
N GLN A 27 23.79 -14.33 4.89
CA GLN A 27 23.95 -12.91 4.57
C GLN A 27 22.65 -12.14 4.81
N SER A 28 21.52 -12.62 4.29
CA SER A 28 20.21 -12.00 4.50
C SER A 28 19.84 -11.93 5.98
N ALA A 29 20.03 -13.03 6.73
CA ALA A 29 19.72 -13.05 8.16
C ALA A 29 20.60 -12.09 8.99
N LEU A 30 21.89 -11.99 8.65
CA LEU A 30 22.80 -11.05 9.32
C LEU A 30 22.52 -9.60 8.94
N SER A 31 22.28 -9.33 7.65
CA SER A 31 21.88 -8.02 7.14
C SER A 31 20.64 -7.51 7.88
N TRP A 32 19.62 -8.36 7.98
CA TRP A 32 18.37 -8.02 8.68
C TRP A 32 18.58 -7.74 10.16
N ARG A 33 19.37 -8.57 10.86
CA ARG A 33 19.68 -8.34 12.28
C ARG A 33 20.49 -7.07 12.50
N TYR A 34 21.44 -6.78 11.61
CA TYR A 34 22.23 -5.57 11.65
C TYR A 34 21.34 -4.33 11.43
N GLU A 35 20.48 -4.36 10.41
CA GLU A 35 19.53 -3.28 10.13
C GLU A 35 18.59 -3.03 11.31
N LYS A 36 17.97 -4.08 11.86
CA LYS A 36 17.13 -3.98 13.07
C LYS A 36 17.88 -3.31 14.22
N LEU A 37 19.10 -3.76 14.51
CA LEU A 37 19.92 -3.17 15.57
C LEU A 37 20.23 -1.70 15.28
N THR A 38 20.60 -1.35 14.06
CA THR A 38 20.93 0.02 13.67
C THR A 38 19.70 0.94 13.76
N ILE A 39 18.54 0.51 13.28
CA ILE A 39 17.30 1.29 13.38
C ILE A 39 16.88 1.44 14.85
N TYR A 40 16.88 0.35 15.61
CA TYR A 40 16.52 0.38 17.03
C TYR A 40 17.46 1.31 17.82
N THR A 41 18.77 1.20 17.62
CA THR A 41 19.75 2.08 18.30
C THR A 41 19.60 3.54 17.89
N LYS A 42 19.37 3.83 16.59
CA LYS A 42 19.03 5.19 16.12
C LYS A 42 17.83 5.73 16.86
N ASN A 43 16.75 4.96 16.95
CA ASN A 43 15.47 5.42 17.50
C ASN A 43 15.42 5.41 19.04
N VAL A 44 16.34 4.71 19.71
CA VAL A 44 16.55 4.89 21.16
C VAL A 44 17.21 6.25 21.44
N ILE A 45 18.12 6.69 20.58
CA ILE A 45 18.84 7.97 20.74
C ILE A 45 17.97 9.14 20.25
N ASN A 46 17.31 8.97 19.12
CA ASN A 46 16.45 9.96 18.48
C ASN A 46 15.15 9.29 18.02
N PRO A 47 14.16 9.12 18.91
CA PRO A 47 12.92 8.44 18.57
C PRO A 47 12.15 9.19 17.48
N PRO A 48 11.40 8.48 16.61
CA PRO A 48 10.57 9.12 15.61
C PRO A 48 9.51 9.98 16.31
N GLU A 49 9.41 11.23 15.88
CA GLU A 49 8.31 12.11 16.29
C GLU A 49 7.00 11.68 15.60
N PRO A 50 5.83 12.09 16.12
CA PRO A 50 4.57 11.94 15.40
C PRO A 50 4.65 12.54 13.99
N VAL A 51 3.77 12.08 13.11
CA VAL A 51 3.63 12.69 11.78
C VAL A 51 3.50 14.21 11.93
N PRO A 52 4.32 15.01 11.23
CA PRO A 52 4.30 16.45 11.40
C PRO A 52 2.95 17.00 10.98
N THR A 53 2.36 17.87 11.78
CA THR A 53 1.18 18.65 11.36
C THR A 53 1.58 19.61 10.22
N ALA A 54 0.64 19.89 9.32
CA ALA A 54 0.88 20.84 8.24
C ALA A 54 1.18 22.25 8.79
N LEU A 55 2.05 22.99 8.11
CA LEU A 55 2.31 24.40 8.41
C LEU A 55 1.04 25.23 8.19
N PRO A 56 0.84 26.32 8.96
CA PRO A 56 -0.32 27.18 8.78
C PRO A 56 -0.41 27.68 7.34
N PHE A 57 -1.49 27.29 6.67
CA PHE A 57 -1.79 27.72 5.31
C PHE A 57 -3.05 28.58 5.31
N THR A 58 -2.96 29.78 4.73
CA THR A 58 -4.15 30.57 4.41
C THR A 58 -4.39 30.39 2.92
N PRO A 59 -5.50 29.73 2.51
CA PRO A 59 -5.83 29.61 1.11
C PRO A 59 -5.88 31.01 0.50
N ALA A 60 -5.17 31.22 -0.60
CA ALA A 60 -5.48 32.35 -1.45
C ALA A 60 -6.96 32.21 -1.85
N PRO A 61 -7.74 33.31 -1.93
CA PRO A 61 -9.08 33.23 -2.46
C PRO A 61 -8.96 32.68 -3.88
N SER A 62 -9.29 31.39 -4.02
CA SER A 62 -9.41 30.78 -5.33
C SER A 62 -10.47 31.60 -6.04
N ALA A 63 -10.18 32.07 -7.25
CA ALA A 63 -11.23 32.52 -8.13
C ALA A 63 -12.13 31.31 -8.24
N THR A 64 -13.27 31.35 -7.56
CA THR A 64 -14.30 30.35 -7.67
C THR A 64 -14.63 30.40 -9.16
N GLN A 65 -14.05 29.49 -9.95
CA GLN A 65 -14.88 28.93 -10.99
C GLN A 65 -16.13 28.52 -10.23
N PRO A 66 -17.31 29.00 -10.64
CA PRO A 66 -18.51 28.43 -10.07
C PRO A 66 -18.27 26.93 -10.18
N VAL A 67 -18.25 26.24 -9.03
CA VAL A 67 -18.86 24.93 -9.01
C VAL A 67 -20.13 25.20 -9.78
N GLU A 68 -20.22 24.70 -11.03
CA GLU A 68 -21.51 24.59 -11.64
C GLU A 68 -22.27 23.90 -10.54
N THR A 69 -23.15 24.67 -9.88
CA THR A 69 -24.19 24.09 -9.09
C THR A 69 -24.80 23.20 -10.14
N ILE A 70 -24.52 21.90 -10.07
CA ILE A 70 -25.20 20.92 -10.87
C ILE A 70 -26.63 21.25 -10.49
N GLY A 71 -27.28 21.99 -11.37
CA GLY A 71 -28.62 22.45 -11.13
C GLY A 71 -29.32 21.15 -10.84
N ALA A 72 -29.98 21.08 -9.69
CA ALA A 72 -30.90 20.02 -9.40
C ALA A 72 -31.95 20.09 -10.52
N SER A 73 -31.61 19.48 -11.66
CA SER A 73 -32.54 19.04 -12.66
C SER A 73 -33.30 18.00 -11.89
N THR A 74 -34.40 18.45 -11.31
CA THR A 74 -35.50 17.63 -10.87
C THR A 74 -36.08 17.01 -12.14
N SER A 75 -35.30 16.13 -12.78
CA SER A 75 -35.87 15.05 -13.56
C SER A 75 -36.65 14.25 -12.55
N ILE A 76 -37.97 14.38 -12.61
CA ILE A 76 -38.90 13.47 -11.97
C ILE A 76 -38.33 12.06 -12.15
N PRO A 77 -38.12 11.26 -11.08
CA PRO A 77 -37.59 9.92 -11.24
C PRO A 77 -38.52 9.18 -12.20
N GLN A 78 -38.01 8.87 -13.38
CA GLN A 78 -38.63 7.84 -14.19
C GLN A 78 -38.63 6.60 -13.29
N PRO A 79 -39.78 5.90 -13.10
CA PRO A 79 -39.84 4.74 -12.24
C PRO A 79 -38.68 3.82 -12.62
N ALA A 80 -37.81 3.56 -11.65
CA ALA A 80 -36.68 2.68 -11.83
C ALA A 80 -37.21 1.41 -12.50
N THR A 81 -36.73 1.12 -13.70
CA THR A 81 -36.80 -0.23 -14.24
C THR A 81 -36.33 -1.13 -13.10
N PRO A 82 -37.07 -2.18 -12.71
CA PRO A 82 -36.70 -2.98 -11.55
C PRO A 82 -35.24 -3.37 -11.68
N THR A 83 -34.40 -2.82 -10.81
CA THR A 83 -33.00 -3.23 -10.68
C THR A 83 -33.06 -4.72 -10.46
N ALA A 84 -32.39 -5.49 -11.31
CA ALA A 84 -32.28 -6.92 -11.12
C ALA A 84 -31.79 -7.13 -9.68
N THR A 85 -32.68 -7.61 -8.82
CA THR A 85 -32.32 -7.95 -7.45
C THR A 85 -31.33 -9.08 -7.62
N SER A 86 -30.06 -8.83 -7.29
CA SER A 86 -29.02 -9.86 -7.33
C SER A 86 -29.55 -11.10 -6.62
N ALA A 87 -29.25 -12.28 -7.17
CA ALA A 87 -29.60 -13.52 -6.50
C ALA A 87 -29.08 -13.45 -5.05
N PRO A 88 -29.87 -13.94 -4.07
CA PRO A 88 -29.41 -13.92 -2.69
C PRO A 88 -28.09 -14.67 -2.59
N LEU A 89 -27.10 -14.06 -1.95
CA LEU A 89 -25.79 -14.67 -1.76
C LEU A 89 -25.93 -15.95 -0.92
N PRO A 90 -25.11 -16.99 -1.18
CA PRO A 90 -25.03 -18.15 -0.31
C PRO A 90 -24.72 -17.74 1.14
N ALA A 91 -25.25 -18.46 2.12
CA ALA A 91 -24.98 -18.17 3.53
C ALA A 91 -23.51 -18.43 3.94
N GLN A 92 -22.80 -19.24 3.17
CA GLN A 92 -21.39 -19.55 3.39
C GLN A 92 -20.74 -19.87 2.04
N VAL A 93 -19.51 -19.39 1.86
CA VAL A 93 -18.66 -19.71 0.72
C VAL A 93 -17.28 -20.10 1.24
N SER A 94 -16.69 -21.14 0.67
CA SER A 94 -15.32 -21.56 0.95
C SER A 94 -14.68 -21.98 -0.37
N LEU A 95 -13.72 -21.19 -0.83
CA LEU A 95 -12.84 -21.53 -1.93
C LEU A 95 -11.75 -22.47 -1.41
N ILE A 96 -11.14 -23.23 -2.33
CA ILE A 96 -9.97 -24.05 -1.98
C ILE A 96 -8.85 -23.10 -1.56
N SER A 97 -8.30 -23.29 -0.36
CA SER A 97 -7.16 -22.49 0.09
C SER A 97 -5.89 -22.86 -0.67
N PRO A 98 -5.07 -21.87 -1.07
CA PRO A 98 -3.78 -22.15 -1.70
C PRO A 98 -2.81 -22.73 -0.66
N PRO A 99 -1.71 -23.36 -1.09
CA PRO A 99 -0.60 -23.65 -0.19
C PRO A 99 -0.15 -22.35 0.51
N HIS A 100 -0.10 -22.38 1.84
CA HIS A 100 0.34 -21.21 2.59
C HIS A 100 1.80 -20.89 2.33
N GLU A 101 2.06 -19.63 2.05
CA GLU A 101 3.41 -19.11 1.84
C GLU A 101 3.72 -18.02 2.88
N GLN A 102 4.56 -18.36 3.85
CA GLN A 102 5.07 -17.40 4.82
C GLN A 102 5.93 -16.33 4.12
N GLN A 103 5.65 -15.06 4.35
CA GLN A 103 6.43 -13.98 3.77
C GLN A 103 7.87 -13.94 4.30
N THR A 104 8.77 -13.53 3.42
CA THR A 104 10.09 -13.01 3.79
C THR A 104 9.97 -11.55 4.30
N PRO A 105 11.02 -10.96 4.89
CA PRO A 105 10.94 -9.61 5.44
C PRO A 105 10.42 -8.59 4.42
N ASN A 106 9.39 -7.82 4.82
CA ASN A 106 8.71 -6.81 4.01
C ASN A 106 8.09 -7.33 2.68
N ASN A 107 7.70 -8.60 2.61
CA ASN A 107 7.26 -9.24 1.37
C ASN A 107 5.78 -9.67 1.37
N CYS A 108 4.91 -8.99 2.14
CA CYS A 108 3.49 -9.34 2.25
C CYS A 108 2.77 -9.27 0.90
N GLY A 109 2.93 -8.20 0.12
CA GLY A 109 2.32 -8.07 -1.21
C GLY A 109 2.69 -9.23 -2.15
N PRO A 110 3.99 -9.49 -2.39
CA PRO A 110 4.42 -10.62 -3.21
C PRO A 110 4.01 -11.99 -2.67
N ALA A 111 4.03 -12.22 -1.37
CA ALA A 111 3.59 -13.51 -0.79
C ALA A 111 2.08 -13.71 -0.94
N THR A 112 1.28 -12.67 -0.69
CA THR A 112 -0.18 -12.72 -0.86
C THR A 112 -0.57 -12.88 -2.33
N LEU A 113 0.11 -12.19 -3.25
CA LEU A 113 -0.10 -12.37 -4.69
C LEU A 113 0.31 -13.77 -5.16
N SER A 114 1.42 -14.32 -4.64
CA SER A 114 1.84 -15.70 -4.94
C SER A 114 0.77 -16.73 -4.56
N MET A 115 0.25 -16.64 -3.33
CA MET A 115 -0.86 -17.49 -2.87
C MET A 115 -2.10 -17.33 -3.75
N ALA A 116 -2.44 -16.10 -4.17
CA ALA A 116 -3.58 -15.85 -5.04
C ALA A 116 -3.37 -16.45 -6.45
N LEU A 117 -2.18 -16.31 -7.03
CA LEU A 117 -1.83 -16.87 -8.34
C LEU A 117 -1.83 -18.41 -8.36
N HIS A 118 -1.47 -19.06 -7.25
CA HIS A 118 -1.55 -20.53 -7.13
C HIS A 118 -2.98 -21.06 -7.29
N LEU A 119 -3.99 -20.27 -6.93
CA LEU A 119 -5.41 -20.64 -7.17
C LEU A 119 -5.76 -20.69 -8.66
N TYR A 120 -4.96 -20.03 -9.50
CA TYR A 120 -5.08 -20.02 -10.96
C TYR A 120 -4.04 -20.93 -11.64
N GLY A 121 -3.37 -21.79 -10.89
CA GLY A 121 -2.42 -22.78 -11.41
C GLY A 121 -1.03 -22.23 -11.76
N TRP A 122 -0.67 -21.04 -11.29
CA TRP A 122 0.71 -20.55 -11.36
C TRP A 122 1.62 -21.38 -10.43
N GLU A 123 2.88 -21.63 -10.83
CA GLU A 123 3.79 -22.55 -10.10
C GLU A 123 5.01 -21.86 -9.45
N GLY A 124 5.11 -20.53 -9.50
CA GLY A 124 6.23 -19.79 -8.92
C GLY A 124 6.10 -19.53 -7.42
N ASN A 125 6.87 -18.56 -6.90
CA ASN A 125 6.85 -18.17 -5.48
C ASN A 125 7.07 -16.67 -5.27
N GLN A 126 6.92 -16.19 -4.03
CA GLN A 126 7.02 -14.76 -3.69
C GLN A 126 8.34 -14.10 -4.12
N ASN A 127 9.46 -14.83 -4.23
CA ASN A 127 10.74 -14.24 -4.62
C ASN A 127 10.78 -13.93 -6.11
N GLU A 128 10.15 -14.77 -6.95
CA GLU A 128 10.04 -14.51 -8.38
C GLU A 128 9.24 -13.23 -8.66
N ILE A 129 8.23 -12.97 -7.83
CA ILE A 129 7.47 -11.72 -7.86
C ILE A 129 8.33 -10.55 -7.38
N ALA A 130 8.92 -10.69 -6.18
CA ALA A 130 9.73 -9.63 -5.56
C ALA A 130 10.94 -9.22 -6.41
N ASP A 131 11.59 -10.16 -7.11
CA ASP A 131 12.72 -9.86 -7.99
C ASP A 131 12.34 -8.91 -9.16
N GLN A 132 11.06 -8.84 -9.53
CA GLN A 132 10.59 -7.98 -10.62
C GLN A 132 10.08 -6.61 -10.16
N ILE A 133 9.50 -6.51 -8.97
CA ILE A 133 8.78 -5.30 -8.54
C ILE A 133 9.32 -4.69 -7.26
N LYS A 134 10.19 -5.41 -6.55
CA LYS A 134 10.69 -5.02 -5.22
C LYS A 134 12.08 -5.61 -4.93
N PRO A 135 13.08 -5.39 -5.81
CA PRO A 135 14.33 -6.16 -5.81
C PRO A 135 15.23 -5.91 -4.59
N VAL A 136 15.03 -4.81 -3.85
CA VAL A 136 15.81 -4.48 -2.66
C VAL A 136 15.04 -4.85 -1.40
N LEU A 137 15.62 -5.73 -0.56
CA LEU A 137 14.98 -6.23 0.67
C LEU A 137 14.57 -5.11 1.65
N GLN A 138 15.35 -4.03 1.71
CA GLN A 138 15.14 -2.91 2.62
C GLN A 138 14.01 -1.97 2.22
N ASP A 139 13.57 -2.00 0.96
CA ASP A 139 12.30 -1.43 0.59
C ASP A 139 11.19 -2.14 1.38
N ARG A 140 10.20 -1.41 1.84
CA ARG A 140 9.19 -1.90 2.80
C ARG A 140 7.78 -1.89 2.27
N ASN A 141 7.59 -1.48 1.02
CA ASN A 141 6.30 -1.32 0.40
C ASN A 141 6.23 -2.09 -0.92
N VAL A 142 5.03 -2.44 -1.35
CA VAL A 142 4.71 -2.76 -2.74
C VAL A 142 3.33 -2.18 -3.02
N ASN A 143 3.24 -1.28 -3.98
CA ASN A 143 2.00 -0.63 -4.33
C ASN A 143 1.07 -1.59 -5.10
N PRO A 144 -0.26 -1.40 -5.01
CA PRO A 144 -1.23 -2.17 -5.79
C PRO A 144 -0.93 -2.15 -7.30
N GLU A 145 -0.44 -1.03 -7.83
CA GLU A 145 -0.04 -0.85 -9.23
C GLU A 145 1.14 -1.76 -9.62
N GLU A 146 2.05 -2.03 -8.69
CA GLU A 146 3.22 -2.87 -8.92
C GLU A 146 2.84 -4.35 -8.93
N LEU A 147 1.96 -4.76 -8.01
CA LEU A 147 1.32 -6.07 -8.07
C LEU A 147 0.57 -6.23 -9.39
N ALA A 148 -0.14 -5.19 -9.83
CA ALA A 148 -0.87 -5.19 -11.09
C ALA A 148 0.06 -5.30 -12.30
N TYR A 149 1.17 -4.58 -12.28
CA TYR A 149 2.23 -4.64 -13.27
C TYR A 149 2.80 -6.05 -13.37
N TYR A 150 3.08 -6.71 -12.26
CA TYR A 150 3.60 -8.08 -12.27
C TYR A 150 2.64 -9.04 -13.00
N VAL A 151 1.35 -9.04 -12.63
CA VAL A 151 0.37 -9.94 -13.23
C VAL A 151 0.27 -9.73 -14.74
N ARG A 152 0.13 -8.48 -15.18
CA ARG A 152 -0.08 -8.13 -16.59
C ARG A 152 1.13 -8.41 -17.48
N ASN A 153 2.34 -8.41 -16.92
CA ASN A 153 3.57 -8.56 -17.70
C ASN A 153 4.27 -9.91 -17.53
N PHE A 154 4.04 -10.62 -16.41
CA PHE A 154 4.80 -11.83 -16.07
C PHE A 154 3.93 -13.06 -15.78
N ALA A 155 2.71 -12.91 -15.25
CA ALA A 155 1.82 -14.05 -15.07
C ALA A 155 1.33 -14.59 -16.43
N GLY A 156 1.06 -13.70 -17.39
CA GLY A 156 0.96 -14.03 -18.82
C GLY A 156 -0.42 -14.46 -19.34
N TRP A 157 -1.32 -14.97 -18.48
CA TRP A 157 -2.70 -15.35 -18.88
C TRP A 157 -3.81 -14.76 -18.01
N LEU A 158 -3.43 -14.00 -16.97
CA LEU A 158 -4.37 -13.33 -16.08
C LEU A 158 -4.30 -11.83 -16.27
N ASN A 159 -5.40 -11.17 -15.95
CA ASN A 159 -5.44 -9.76 -15.66
C ASN A 159 -5.76 -9.56 -14.17
N ILE A 160 -5.64 -8.32 -13.73
CA ILE A 160 -5.95 -7.90 -12.37
C ILE A 160 -6.56 -6.51 -12.41
N GLY A 161 -7.59 -6.31 -11.60
CA GLY A 161 -8.22 -5.02 -11.38
C GLY A 161 -8.21 -4.72 -9.89
N TYR A 162 -8.13 -3.45 -9.54
CA TYR A 162 -8.32 -2.99 -8.17
C TYR A 162 -9.23 -1.76 -8.13
N ARG A 163 -9.96 -1.62 -7.04
CA ARG A 163 -10.91 -0.53 -6.78
C ARG A 163 -10.77 -0.11 -5.32
N VAL A 164 -11.38 1.02 -4.99
CA VAL A 164 -11.47 1.54 -3.62
C VAL A 164 -12.93 1.66 -3.20
N GLY A 165 -13.17 2.07 -1.95
CA GLY A 165 -14.52 2.23 -1.43
C GLY A 165 -15.34 0.95 -1.47
N GLY A 166 -14.65 -0.20 -1.37
CA GLY A 166 -15.29 -1.50 -1.28
C GLY A 166 -16.07 -1.64 0.03
N ASN A 167 -16.94 -2.63 0.07
CA ASN A 167 -17.72 -2.97 1.27
C ASN A 167 -17.85 -4.49 1.39
N ILE A 168 -18.28 -4.92 2.58
CA ILE A 168 -18.44 -6.34 2.94
C ILE A 168 -19.29 -7.11 1.90
N GLU A 169 -20.36 -6.51 1.39
CA GLU A 169 -21.24 -7.12 0.39
C GLU A 169 -20.53 -7.35 -0.96
N THR A 170 -19.67 -6.42 -1.38
CA THR A 170 -18.87 -6.53 -2.60
C THR A 170 -17.86 -7.67 -2.49
N LEU A 171 -17.17 -7.78 -1.35
CA LEU A 171 -16.23 -8.88 -1.08
C LEU A 171 -16.95 -10.23 -1.11
N LYS A 172 -18.11 -10.36 -0.45
CA LYS A 172 -18.93 -11.59 -0.47
C LYS A 172 -19.39 -11.95 -1.87
N ARG A 173 -19.83 -10.97 -2.66
CA ARG A 173 -20.29 -11.19 -4.03
C ARG A 173 -19.19 -11.74 -4.93
N LEU A 174 -17.98 -11.19 -4.83
CA LEU A 174 -16.81 -11.68 -5.56
C LEU A 174 -16.45 -13.12 -5.14
N LEU A 175 -16.40 -13.38 -3.84
CA LEU A 175 -16.11 -14.72 -3.31
C LEU A 175 -17.17 -15.74 -3.75
N ALA A 176 -18.45 -15.39 -3.71
CA ALA A 176 -19.56 -16.25 -4.14
C ALA A 176 -19.51 -16.59 -5.64
N ALA A 177 -18.84 -15.76 -6.44
CA ALA A 177 -18.57 -16.00 -7.84
C ALA A 177 -17.21 -16.71 -8.10
N ASN A 178 -16.55 -17.21 -7.04
CA ASN A 178 -15.25 -17.89 -7.07
C ASN A 178 -14.04 -16.99 -7.38
N TYR A 179 -14.17 -15.68 -7.16
CA TYR A 179 -13.02 -14.77 -7.22
C TYR A 179 -12.44 -14.55 -5.81
N PRO A 180 -11.27 -15.11 -5.48
CA PRO A 180 -10.56 -14.75 -4.26
C PRO A 180 -10.16 -13.28 -4.33
N VAL A 181 -10.21 -12.58 -3.19
CA VAL A 181 -10.03 -11.12 -3.15
C VAL A 181 -8.82 -10.77 -2.31
N ILE A 182 -7.90 -9.99 -2.87
CA ILE A 182 -6.80 -9.40 -2.10
C ILE A 182 -7.30 -8.06 -1.55
N VAL A 183 -7.07 -7.81 -0.26
CA VAL A 183 -7.34 -6.51 0.38
C VAL A 183 -6.08 -6.00 1.05
N GLU A 184 -5.91 -4.68 1.08
CA GLU A 184 -4.85 -4.04 1.86
C GLU A 184 -5.44 -3.55 3.19
N SER A 185 -4.93 -4.04 4.31
CA SER A 185 -5.45 -3.75 5.65
C SER A 185 -4.33 -3.38 6.62
N VAL A 186 -4.71 -2.92 7.80
CA VAL A 186 -3.80 -2.75 8.93
C VAL A 186 -3.47 -4.11 9.52
N THR A 187 -2.20 -4.27 9.90
CA THR A 187 -1.76 -5.31 10.83
C THR A 187 -0.92 -4.70 11.94
N SER A 188 -0.68 -5.49 13.00
CA SER A 188 0.26 -5.15 14.06
C SER A 188 1.54 -5.95 13.88
N LEU A 189 2.68 -5.24 13.80
CA LEU A 189 3.99 -5.88 13.76
C LEU A 189 4.29 -6.59 15.08
N ASP A 190 5.09 -7.66 15.02
CA ASP A 190 5.69 -8.24 16.23
C ASP A 190 6.40 -7.11 17.02
N PRO A 191 6.14 -6.93 18.32
CA PRO A 191 6.85 -5.96 19.15
C PRO A 191 8.38 -6.12 19.12
N ASN A 192 8.90 -7.30 18.81
CA ASN A 192 10.33 -7.55 18.59
C ASN A 192 10.88 -6.91 17.29
N ASP A 193 9.98 -6.47 16.41
CA ASP A 193 10.25 -5.84 15.12
C ASP A 193 9.98 -4.32 15.16
N ALA A 194 9.63 -3.79 16.33
CA ALA A 194 9.50 -2.36 16.58
C ALA A 194 10.77 -1.60 16.17
N LEU A 195 10.60 -0.46 15.51
CA LEU A 195 11.72 0.39 15.13
C LEU A 195 12.30 1.13 16.35
N GLY A 196 11.61 1.14 17.49
CA GLY A 196 12.06 1.79 18.72
C GLY A 196 11.03 1.66 19.86
N PRO A 197 11.30 2.26 21.02
CA PRO A 197 10.44 2.13 22.19
C PRO A 197 9.07 2.84 22.07
N THR A 198 8.93 3.79 21.15
CA THR A 198 7.72 4.59 20.91
C THR A 198 6.99 4.20 19.64
N ASP A 199 7.30 3.02 19.11
CA ASP A 199 6.71 2.51 17.88
C ASP A 199 5.23 2.12 18.08
N ASP A 200 4.36 2.56 17.17
CA ASP A 200 2.92 2.28 17.20
C ASP A 200 2.56 0.89 16.66
N LEU A 201 3.56 0.14 16.16
CA LEU A 201 3.44 -1.18 15.52
C LEU A 201 2.49 -1.25 14.32
N TRP A 202 1.94 -0.11 13.90
CA TRP A 202 1.00 -0.01 12.79
C TRP A 202 1.73 -0.27 11.47
N ALA A 203 1.19 -1.17 10.66
CA ALA A 203 1.71 -1.48 9.34
C ALA A 203 0.59 -1.83 8.36
N ALA A 204 0.78 -1.51 7.09
CA ALA A 204 0.00 -2.08 6.00
C ALA A 204 0.33 -3.57 5.84
N HIS A 205 -0.67 -4.33 5.38
CA HIS A 205 -0.56 -5.74 5.13
C HIS A 205 -1.57 -6.18 4.07
N TYR A 206 -1.20 -7.15 3.25
CA TYR A 206 -2.11 -7.71 2.24
C TYR A 206 -2.68 -9.02 2.75
N LEU A 207 -4.01 -9.13 2.75
CA LEU A 207 -4.75 -10.35 3.09
C LEU A 207 -5.39 -10.93 1.82
N LEU A 208 -5.41 -12.26 1.70
CA LEU A 208 -6.16 -12.95 0.66
C LEU A 208 -7.42 -13.57 1.25
N LEU A 209 -8.59 -13.06 0.89
CA LEU A 209 -9.87 -13.60 1.31
C LEU A 209 -10.25 -14.80 0.42
N THR A 210 -10.62 -15.92 1.04
CA THR A 210 -10.97 -17.18 0.36
C THR A 210 -12.33 -17.73 0.77
N GLY A 211 -13.08 -17.04 1.63
CA GLY A 211 -14.41 -17.49 2.02
C GLY A 211 -15.09 -16.54 2.99
N TYR A 212 -16.36 -16.78 3.26
CA TYR A 212 -17.13 -16.07 4.28
C TYR A 212 -18.21 -16.97 4.88
N ASP A 213 -18.67 -16.61 6.08
CA ASP A 213 -19.74 -17.31 6.80
C ASP A 213 -20.66 -16.28 7.48
N GLU A 214 -21.93 -16.24 7.05
CA GLU A 214 -22.94 -15.34 7.61
C GLU A 214 -23.33 -15.69 9.05
N ALA A 215 -23.20 -16.95 9.48
CA ALA A 215 -23.58 -17.36 10.83
C ALA A 215 -22.58 -16.84 11.87
N THR A 216 -21.31 -16.75 11.51
CA THR A 216 -20.25 -16.21 12.38
C THR A 216 -19.87 -14.77 12.06
N GLN A 217 -20.36 -14.22 10.94
CA GLN A 217 -20.00 -12.90 10.41
C GLN A 217 -18.50 -12.72 10.23
N THR A 218 -17.87 -13.71 9.59
CA THR A 218 -16.42 -13.76 9.39
C THR A 218 -16.04 -14.04 7.94
N PHE A 219 -14.92 -13.47 7.50
CA PHE A 219 -14.19 -13.97 6.34
C PHE A 219 -13.16 -15.02 6.76
N THR A 220 -12.88 -15.97 5.85
CA THR A 220 -11.68 -16.81 5.90
C THR A 220 -10.60 -16.12 5.08
N MET A 221 -9.40 -15.99 5.65
CA MET A 221 -8.27 -15.28 5.05
C MET A 221 -6.98 -16.10 5.11
N GLN A 222 -6.13 -15.93 4.10
CA GLN A 222 -4.74 -16.33 4.13
C GLN A 222 -3.89 -15.12 4.46
N ASP A 223 -3.05 -15.27 5.48
CA ASP A 223 -2.18 -14.22 5.98
C ASP A 223 -0.72 -14.69 5.89
N SER A 224 0.07 -14.04 5.04
CA SER A 224 1.47 -14.41 4.83
C SER A 224 2.36 -14.15 6.05
N TYR A 225 1.91 -13.35 7.02
CA TYR A 225 2.62 -13.05 8.25
C TYR A 225 2.16 -13.95 9.41
N HIS A 226 0.86 -14.14 9.57
CA HIS A 226 0.27 -14.80 10.74
C HIS A 226 -0.10 -16.28 10.52
N GLY A 227 -0.46 -16.70 9.30
CA GLY A 227 -0.78 -18.09 9.00
C GLY A 227 -1.90 -18.33 7.99
N ALA A 228 -2.18 -19.61 7.77
CA ALA A 228 -3.20 -20.08 6.83
C ALA A 228 -4.60 -20.14 7.48
N ASP A 229 -5.63 -20.01 6.65
CA ASP A 229 -7.04 -20.27 7.02
C ASP A 229 -7.50 -19.59 8.32
N LEU A 230 -7.02 -18.36 8.54
CA LEU A 230 -7.43 -17.54 9.67
C LEU A 230 -8.84 -16.98 9.43
N THR A 231 -9.47 -16.53 10.51
CA THR A 231 -10.78 -15.89 10.45
C THR A 231 -10.70 -14.46 10.96
N ILE A 232 -11.36 -13.54 10.27
CA ILE A 232 -11.51 -12.13 10.68
C ILE A 232 -13.00 -11.78 10.66
N SER A 233 -13.49 -11.06 11.67
CA SER A 233 -14.89 -10.61 11.65
C SER A 233 -15.10 -9.50 10.62
N TYR A 234 -16.34 -9.35 10.13
CA TYR A 234 -16.68 -8.28 9.19
C TYR A 234 -16.34 -6.90 9.75
N ASP A 235 -16.72 -6.62 11.01
CA ASP A 235 -16.44 -5.34 11.67
C ASP A 235 -14.94 -5.09 11.85
N GLN A 236 -14.17 -6.13 12.19
CA GLN A 236 -12.73 -5.99 12.36
C GLN A 236 -12.06 -5.70 11.01
N LEU A 237 -12.42 -6.45 9.97
CA LEU A 237 -11.90 -6.19 8.62
C LEU A 237 -12.24 -4.78 8.18
N GLU A 238 -13.49 -4.33 8.33
CA GLU A 238 -13.91 -2.99 7.90
C GLU A 238 -13.08 -1.87 8.56
N ALA A 239 -12.83 -1.99 9.87
CA ALA A 239 -12.01 -1.04 10.62
C ALA A 239 -10.51 -1.09 10.23
N GLU A 240 -9.98 -2.27 9.95
CA GLU A 240 -8.58 -2.45 9.52
C GLU A 240 -8.38 -2.11 8.04
N TRP A 241 -9.46 -2.06 7.26
CA TRP A 241 -9.44 -1.82 5.81
C TRP A 241 -9.68 -0.36 5.44
N GLU A 242 -10.47 0.38 6.24
CA GLU A 242 -10.72 1.82 6.07
C GLU A 242 -9.43 2.65 5.84
N PRO A 243 -8.31 2.43 6.57
CA PRO A 243 -7.12 3.24 6.41
C PRO A 243 -6.50 3.19 5.01
N PHE A 244 -6.83 2.19 4.20
CA PHE A 244 -6.37 1.99 2.82
C PHE A 244 -7.49 2.25 1.81
N ASN A 245 -8.41 3.15 2.14
CA ASN A 245 -9.59 3.51 1.36
C ASN A 245 -10.42 2.32 0.89
N ASN A 246 -10.50 1.28 1.72
CA ASN A 246 -11.19 0.04 1.37
C ASN A 246 -10.77 -0.52 -0.01
N LEU A 247 -9.45 -0.56 -0.26
CA LEU A 247 -8.86 -1.09 -1.49
C LEU A 247 -9.01 -2.62 -1.59
N TYR A 248 -9.52 -3.10 -2.71
CA TYR A 248 -9.57 -4.53 -3.04
C TYR A 248 -9.06 -4.79 -4.45
N MET A 249 -8.50 -5.97 -4.65
CA MET A 249 -7.96 -6.43 -5.92
C MET A 249 -8.51 -7.81 -6.28
N VAL A 250 -8.75 -8.03 -7.56
CA VAL A 250 -9.28 -9.28 -8.10
C VAL A 250 -8.46 -9.70 -9.30
N LEU A 251 -7.95 -10.93 -9.26
CA LEU A 251 -7.36 -11.62 -10.40
C LEU A 251 -8.48 -12.25 -11.23
N TYR A 252 -8.35 -12.23 -12.56
CA TYR A 252 -9.32 -12.86 -13.46
C TYR A 252 -8.70 -13.21 -14.80
N SER A 253 -9.30 -14.17 -15.48
CA SER A 253 -8.95 -14.47 -16.87
C SER A 253 -9.65 -13.47 -17.82
N PRO A 254 -9.08 -13.12 -18.98
CA PRO A 254 -9.73 -12.18 -19.91
C PRO A 254 -11.15 -12.61 -20.34
N GLU A 255 -11.47 -13.89 -20.36
CA GLU A 255 -12.80 -14.41 -20.67
C GLU A 255 -13.85 -14.12 -19.58
N ASP A 256 -13.41 -13.88 -18.34
CA ASP A 256 -14.26 -13.60 -17.18
C ASP A 256 -14.62 -12.11 -17.03
N GLU A 257 -14.06 -11.24 -17.86
CA GLU A 257 -14.19 -9.78 -17.74
C GLU A 257 -15.67 -9.33 -17.69
N SER A 258 -16.51 -9.87 -18.57
CA SER A 258 -17.95 -9.53 -18.60
C SER A 258 -18.73 -9.98 -17.36
N GLU A 259 -18.27 -11.03 -16.68
CA GLU A 259 -18.86 -11.46 -15.41
C GLU A 259 -18.48 -10.47 -14.31
N LEU A 260 -17.20 -10.10 -14.20
CA LEU A 260 -16.76 -9.10 -13.23
C LEU A 260 -17.39 -7.73 -13.46
N GLU A 261 -17.59 -7.31 -14.71
CA GLU A 261 -18.39 -6.13 -15.05
C GLU A 261 -19.78 -6.18 -14.42
N THR A 262 -20.43 -7.34 -14.49
CA THR A 262 -21.76 -7.55 -13.91
C THR A 262 -21.72 -7.56 -12.38
N LEU A 263 -20.69 -8.18 -11.79
CA LEU A 263 -20.55 -8.29 -10.33
C LEU A 263 -20.23 -6.95 -9.66
N LEU A 264 -19.35 -6.16 -10.27
CA LEU A 264 -18.97 -4.83 -9.77
C LEU A 264 -19.96 -3.74 -10.19
N ALA A 265 -20.75 -3.96 -11.25
CA ALA A 265 -21.71 -2.99 -11.75
C ALA A 265 -21.04 -1.62 -12.01
N SER A 266 -21.53 -0.54 -11.38
CA SER A 266 -20.92 0.79 -11.54
C SER A 266 -19.49 0.85 -11.00
N ASP A 267 -19.10 -0.04 -10.07
CA ASP A 267 -17.73 -0.10 -9.58
C ASP A 267 -16.77 -0.75 -10.59
N TRP A 268 -17.27 -1.33 -11.70
CA TRP A 268 -16.38 -1.77 -12.77
C TRP A 268 -15.72 -0.59 -13.47
N ASP A 269 -16.39 0.53 -13.66
CA ASP A 269 -15.72 1.71 -14.20
C ASP A 269 -14.89 2.37 -13.09
N VAL A 270 -13.61 2.64 -13.36
CA VAL A 270 -12.69 3.14 -12.32
C VAL A 270 -13.09 4.55 -11.88
N ASP A 271 -13.50 5.40 -12.82
CA ASP A 271 -13.90 6.78 -12.53
C ASP A 271 -15.22 6.78 -11.75
N ALA A 272 -16.22 6.00 -12.18
CA ALA A 272 -17.48 5.87 -11.45
C ALA A 272 -17.30 5.29 -10.03
N ASN A 273 -16.40 4.31 -9.85
CA ASN A 273 -16.03 3.79 -8.53
C ASN A 273 -15.43 4.90 -7.65
N ARG A 274 -14.52 5.71 -8.20
CA ARG A 274 -13.86 6.82 -7.50
C ARG A 274 -14.82 7.95 -7.18
N GLU A 275 -15.72 8.32 -8.08
CA GLU A 275 -16.77 9.32 -7.83
C GLU A 275 -17.68 8.88 -6.67
N ARG A 276 -18.11 7.62 -6.67
CA ARG A 276 -18.90 7.06 -5.56
C ARG A 276 -18.11 7.06 -4.25
N THR A 277 -16.83 6.70 -4.29
CA THR A 277 -15.97 6.64 -3.11
C THR A 277 -15.73 8.04 -2.54
N LEU A 278 -15.47 9.03 -3.39
CA LEU A 278 -15.36 10.44 -3.00
C LEU A 278 -16.65 10.94 -2.31
N ALA A 279 -17.82 10.63 -2.88
CA ALA A 279 -19.10 10.98 -2.27
C ALA A 279 -19.29 10.32 -0.89
N ASN A 280 -18.90 9.06 -0.75
CA ASN A 280 -18.94 8.36 0.54
C ASN A 280 -17.95 8.94 1.56
N ALA A 281 -16.74 9.32 1.15
CA ALA A 281 -15.75 9.93 2.02
C ALA A 281 -16.27 11.26 2.61
N LEU A 282 -16.95 12.08 1.80
CA LEU A 282 -17.60 13.31 2.26
C LEU A 282 -18.70 13.02 3.30
N LEU A 283 -19.56 12.03 3.06
CA LEU A 283 -20.59 11.61 4.03
C LEU A 283 -19.98 11.07 5.34
N ASN A 284 -18.89 10.32 5.23
CA ASN A 284 -18.17 9.79 6.39
C ASN A 284 -17.62 10.93 7.26
N ILE A 285 -17.05 11.97 6.65
CA ILE A 285 -16.57 13.16 7.35
C ILE A 285 -17.72 13.96 7.98
N GLU A 286 -18.87 14.08 7.31
CA GLU A 286 -20.06 14.71 7.91
C GLU A 286 -20.53 13.99 9.18
N SER A 287 -20.46 12.65 9.18
CA SER A 287 -20.86 11.84 10.33
C SER A 287 -19.80 11.74 11.43
N ASN A 288 -18.52 11.75 11.06
CA ASN A 288 -17.37 11.63 11.95
C ASN A 288 -16.23 12.57 11.51
N PRO A 289 -16.34 13.87 11.82
CA PRO A 289 -15.36 14.87 11.37
C PRO A 289 -13.98 14.73 12.01
N ASP A 290 -13.85 13.90 13.04
CA ASP A 290 -12.59 13.65 13.75
C ASP A 290 -11.87 12.38 13.26
N SER A 291 -12.36 11.71 12.20
CA SER A 291 -11.67 10.55 11.60
C SER A 291 -10.51 11.00 10.71
N ALA A 292 -9.28 10.81 11.19
CA ALA A 292 -8.07 11.08 10.39
C ALA A 292 -8.04 10.27 9.09
N TYR A 293 -8.52 9.01 9.11
CA TYR A 293 -8.57 8.16 7.92
C TYR A 293 -9.63 8.61 6.91
N ALA A 294 -10.80 9.08 7.35
CA ALA A 294 -11.81 9.61 6.44
C ALA A 294 -11.29 10.85 5.68
N TRP A 295 -10.59 11.76 6.37
CA TRP A 295 -9.91 12.89 5.74
C TRP A 295 -8.77 12.47 4.81
N PHE A 296 -8.01 11.45 5.19
CA PHE A 296 -6.93 10.92 4.36
C PHE A 296 -7.49 10.31 3.06
N ASN A 297 -8.54 9.50 3.16
CA ASN A 297 -9.21 8.86 2.03
C ASN A 297 -9.84 9.90 1.09
N LEU A 298 -10.48 10.94 1.64
CA LEU A 298 -10.94 12.10 0.86
C LEU A 298 -9.80 12.71 0.04
N GLY A 299 -8.64 12.95 0.68
CA GLY A 299 -7.45 13.45 -0.01
C GLY A 299 -7.00 12.53 -1.15
N SER A 300 -7.00 11.21 -0.92
CA SER A 300 -6.59 10.22 -1.92
C SER A 300 -7.54 10.15 -3.12
N ASP A 301 -8.84 10.28 -2.91
CA ASP A 301 -9.82 10.33 -4.01
C ASP A 301 -9.76 11.67 -4.77
N LEU A 302 -9.51 12.78 -4.08
CA LEU A 302 -9.29 14.08 -4.74
C LEU A 302 -8.01 14.10 -5.59
N VAL A 303 -6.93 13.46 -5.13
CA VAL A 303 -5.70 13.28 -5.93
C VAL A 303 -5.99 12.51 -7.22
N TYR A 304 -6.85 11.48 -7.19
CA TYR A 304 -7.23 10.73 -8.38
C TYR A 304 -7.88 11.64 -9.45
N PHE A 305 -8.71 12.60 -9.02
CA PHE A 305 -9.34 13.58 -9.91
C PHE A 305 -8.51 14.84 -10.16
N GLU A 306 -7.23 14.84 -9.75
CA GLU A 306 -6.30 15.97 -9.89
C GLU A 306 -6.76 17.26 -9.16
N GLU A 307 -7.65 17.15 -8.18
CA GLU A 307 -8.13 18.24 -7.33
C GLU A 307 -7.13 18.50 -6.19
N TYR A 308 -5.90 18.88 -6.56
CA TYR A 308 -4.74 18.84 -5.67
C TYR A 308 -4.80 19.86 -4.53
N GLN A 309 -5.42 21.03 -4.73
CA GLN A 309 -5.53 22.05 -3.69
C GLN A 309 -6.44 21.57 -2.55
N GLU A 310 -7.60 21.04 -2.89
CA GLU A 310 -8.58 20.45 -1.99
C GLU A 310 -8.01 19.19 -1.33
N ALA A 311 -7.31 18.34 -2.09
CA ALA A 311 -6.63 17.17 -1.55
C ALA A 311 -5.60 17.56 -0.48
N ALA A 312 -4.78 18.59 -0.73
CA ALA A 312 -3.80 19.06 0.23
C ALA A 312 -4.46 19.54 1.54
N LEU A 313 -5.63 20.19 1.47
CA LEU A 313 -6.38 20.59 2.67
C LEU A 313 -6.93 19.38 3.44
N ALA A 314 -7.44 18.36 2.73
CA ALA A 314 -7.91 17.13 3.36
C ALA A 314 -6.76 16.40 4.08
N TYR A 315 -5.58 16.31 3.45
CA TYR A 315 -4.40 15.72 4.07
C TYR A 315 -3.86 16.53 5.24
N ASP A 316 -3.91 17.87 5.18
CA ASP A 316 -3.56 18.71 6.33
C ASP A 316 -4.44 18.39 7.53
N LYS A 317 -5.76 18.23 7.31
CA LYS A 317 -6.70 17.89 8.37
C LYS A 317 -6.44 16.49 8.92
N ALA A 318 -6.16 15.51 8.07
CA ALA A 318 -5.77 14.17 8.49
C ALA A 318 -4.51 14.18 9.38
N ARG A 319 -3.48 14.95 8.97
CA ARG A 319 -2.24 15.12 9.75
C ARG A 319 -2.45 15.87 11.06
N GLU A 320 -3.37 16.82 11.11
CA GLU A 320 -3.77 17.52 12.35
C GLU A 320 -4.43 16.57 13.35
N LEU A 321 -5.32 15.70 12.89
CA LEU A 321 -6.03 14.70 13.70
C LEU A 321 -5.12 13.57 14.18
N GLY A 322 -3.99 13.36 13.48
CA GLY A 322 -2.96 12.39 13.84
C GLY A 322 -3.01 11.15 12.96
N LEU A 323 -1.84 10.76 12.44
CA LEU A 323 -1.67 9.60 11.57
C LEU A 323 -0.63 8.64 12.16
N PRO A 324 -0.71 7.34 11.84
CA PRO A 324 0.32 6.38 12.21
C PRO A 324 1.70 6.80 11.68
N LEU A 325 2.75 6.44 12.42
CA LEU A 325 4.15 6.83 12.15
C LEU A 325 4.60 6.42 10.74
N ARG A 326 4.05 5.33 10.22
CA ARG A 326 4.42 4.74 8.93
C ARG A 326 3.40 5.01 7.82
N MET A 327 2.49 5.97 8.00
CA MET A 327 1.47 6.23 6.96
C MET A 327 2.10 6.44 5.58
N PHE A 328 3.13 7.29 5.49
CA PHE A 328 3.84 7.59 4.23
C PHE A 328 4.92 6.56 3.85
N ARG A 329 4.94 5.40 4.50
CA ARG A 329 5.63 4.22 3.96
C ARG A 329 4.79 3.55 2.87
N TYR A 330 3.47 3.64 2.98
CA TYR A 330 2.54 2.88 2.15
C TYR A 330 1.63 3.78 1.30
N GLN A 331 1.41 5.05 1.70
CA GLN A 331 0.49 5.95 1.02
C GLN A 331 1.16 7.28 0.65
N PHE A 332 1.23 7.58 -0.64
CA PHE A 332 2.04 8.68 -1.21
C PHE A 332 1.24 9.83 -1.83
N GLY A 333 -0.10 9.73 -1.84
CA GLY A 333 -1.00 10.79 -2.35
C GLY A 333 -0.72 12.21 -1.81
N PRO A 334 -0.34 12.40 -0.53
CA PRO A 334 0.07 13.71 -0.01
C PRO A 334 1.23 14.35 -0.78
N PHE A 335 2.19 13.57 -1.28
CA PHE A 335 3.33 14.11 -2.02
C PHE A 335 2.88 14.71 -3.37
N TRP A 336 1.99 14.02 -4.07
CA TRP A 336 1.35 14.51 -5.29
C TRP A 336 0.59 15.81 -5.00
N ALA A 337 -0.32 15.78 -4.01
CA ALA A 337 -1.14 16.94 -3.66
C ALA A 337 -0.29 18.18 -3.35
N TYR A 338 0.74 18.05 -2.50
CA TYR A 338 1.58 19.20 -2.14
C TYR A 338 2.44 19.71 -3.30
N PHE A 339 2.96 18.83 -4.16
CA PHE A 339 3.72 19.27 -5.33
C PHE A 339 2.85 20.05 -6.31
N HIS A 340 1.68 19.52 -6.67
CA HIS A 340 0.80 20.13 -7.66
C HIS A 340 0.03 21.34 -7.13
N ALA A 341 -0.19 21.43 -5.81
CA ALA A 341 -0.72 22.62 -5.15
C ALA A 341 0.33 23.72 -4.90
N ASP A 342 1.57 23.56 -5.38
CA ASP A 342 2.71 24.48 -5.17
C ASP A 342 3.06 24.71 -3.68
N ARG A 343 2.78 23.71 -2.83
CA ARG A 343 3.10 23.72 -1.40
C ARG A 343 4.42 22.98 -1.13
N ILE A 344 5.49 23.48 -1.75
CA ILE A 344 6.78 22.78 -1.79
C ILE A 344 7.42 22.65 -0.40
N ASP A 345 7.21 23.60 0.50
CA ASP A 345 7.69 23.48 1.89
C ASP A 345 7.04 22.30 2.63
N GLU A 346 5.75 22.02 2.37
CA GLU A 346 5.07 20.84 2.93
C GLU A 346 5.59 19.54 2.32
N LEU A 347 5.80 19.51 1.00
CA LEU A 347 6.40 18.37 0.32
C LEU A 347 7.76 18.03 0.92
N MET A 348 8.61 19.04 1.13
CA MET A 348 9.95 18.86 1.69
C MET A 348 9.92 18.41 3.15
N LEU A 349 9.04 18.99 3.97
CA LEU A 349 8.83 18.56 5.35
C LEU A 349 8.41 17.09 5.44
N LEU A 350 7.43 16.69 4.62
CA LEU A 350 6.86 15.36 4.71
C LEU A 350 7.77 14.28 4.12
N THR A 351 8.48 14.58 3.03
CA THR A 351 9.45 13.66 2.45
C THR A 351 10.68 13.48 3.34
N ASP A 352 11.13 14.52 4.05
CA ASP A 352 12.20 14.38 5.04
C ASP A 352 11.77 13.49 6.22
N TYR A 353 10.56 13.72 6.75
CA TYR A 353 9.96 12.85 7.76
C TYR A 353 9.91 11.38 7.28
N ALA A 354 9.30 11.14 6.11
CA ALA A 354 9.11 9.80 5.57
C ALA A 354 10.44 9.06 5.32
N ARG A 355 11.47 9.75 4.78
CA ARG A 355 12.83 9.21 4.65
C ARG A 355 13.50 8.92 6.00
N GLY A 356 13.18 9.71 7.02
CA GLY A 356 13.64 9.48 8.39
C GLY A 356 13.11 8.17 8.99
N ILE A 357 11.85 7.81 8.66
CA ILE A 357 11.17 6.58 9.06
C ILE A 357 11.56 5.38 8.18
N THR A 358 11.61 5.57 6.86
CA THR A 358 11.89 4.53 5.86
C THR A 358 12.91 5.05 4.86
N THR A 359 14.19 4.71 5.08
CA THR A 359 15.31 5.26 4.29
C THR A 359 15.42 4.69 2.88
N MET A 360 14.71 3.60 2.60
CA MET A 360 14.77 2.83 1.36
C MET A 360 13.41 2.77 0.67
N SER A 361 12.63 3.86 0.69
CA SER A 361 11.43 4.03 -0.16
C SER A 361 11.80 4.88 -1.38
N GLU A 362 11.74 4.27 -2.56
CA GLU A 362 11.94 4.91 -3.84
C GLU A 362 10.95 6.05 -4.07
N GLU A 363 9.69 5.90 -3.66
CA GLU A 363 8.64 6.89 -3.87
C GLU A 363 8.97 8.17 -3.09
N THR A 364 9.41 8.01 -1.85
CA THR A 364 9.80 9.15 -1.01
C THR A 364 11.04 9.86 -1.57
N TRP A 365 12.04 9.11 -2.05
CA TRP A 365 13.22 9.70 -2.69
C TRP A 365 12.87 10.40 -4.01
N PHE A 366 11.96 9.84 -4.78
CA PHE A 366 11.47 10.43 -6.02
C PHE A 366 10.79 11.78 -5.79
N TRP A 367 9.86 11.82 -4.84
CA TRP A 367 9.14 13.05 -4.48
C TRP A 367 10.03 14.09 -3.78
N TYR A 368 11.01 13.66 -2.99
CA TYR A 368 12.03 14.54 -2.45
C TYR A 368 12.84 15.22 -3.57
N GLY A 369 13.19 14.47 -4.62
CA GLY A 369 13.86 15.01 -5.81
C GLY A 369 13.03 16.08 -6.52
N TRP A 370 11.71 15.88 -6.65
CA TRP A 370 10.80 16.88 -7.20
C TRP A 370 10.71 18.15 -6.35
N GLY A 371 10.73 18.02 -5.01
CA GLY A 371 10.80 19.16 -4.10
C GLY A 371 12.10 19.96 -4.28
N LEU A 372 13.25 19.28 -4.33
CA LEU A 372 14.55 19.92 -4.60
C LEU A 372 14.59 20.61 -5.96
N TYR A 373 14.01 19.99 -6.99
CA TYR A 373 13.89 20.57 -8.32
C TYR A 373 13.12 21.90 -8.27
N ARG A 374 11.98 21.95 -7.57
CA ARG A 374 11.19 23.18 -7.39
C ARG A 374 11.93 24.26 -6.60
N GLN A 375 12.85 23.86 -5.74
CA GLN A 375 13.77 24.78 -5.04
C GLN A 375 14.98 25.20 -5.88
N ASN A 376 15.09 24.73 -7.13
CA ASN A 376 16.23 24.92 -8.04
C ASN A 376 17.54 24.25 -7.58
N ASP A 377 17.48 23.27 -6.67
CA ASP A 377 18.62 22.40 -6.35
C ASP A 377 18.64 21.19 -7.29
N PHE A 378 19.06 21.43 -8.53
CA PHE A 378 19.09 20.40 -9.58
C PHE A 378 20.11 19.28 -9.29
N VAL A 379 21.20 19.59 -8.57
CA VAL A 379 22.22 18.60 -8.20
C VAL A 379 21.65 17.66 -7.14
N GLY A 380 20.98 18.21 -6.12
CA GLY A 380 20.27 17.43 -5.11
C GLY A 380 19.13 16.60 -5.72
N ALA A 381 18.33 17.19 -6.61
CA ALA A 381 17.23 16.50 -7.28
C ALA A 381 17.71 15.26 -8.04
N LYS A 382 18.78 15.43 -8.85
CA LYS A 382 19.41 14.33 -9.57
C LYS A 382 19.88 13.21 -8.64
N ALA A 383 20.59 13.56 -7.56
CA ALA A 383 21.08 12.57 -6.60
C ALA A 383 19.92 11.83 -5.89
N ALA A 384 18.80 12.49 -5.63
CA ALA A 384 17.61 11.88 -5.06
C ALA A 384 16.95 10.89 -6.03
N TRP A 385 16.81 11.24 -7.31
CA TRP A 385 16.26 10.34 -8.33
C TRP A 385 17.19 9.16 -8.63
N GLU A 386 18.50 9.37 -8.71
CA GLU A 386 19.49 8.28 -8.79
C GLU A 386 19.39 7.35 -7.58
N LYS A 387 19.09 7.90 -6.39
CA LYS A 387 18.87 7.10 -5.19
C LYS A 387 17.58 6.29 -5.26
N ALA A 388 16.48 6.86 -5.77
CA ALA A 388 15.23 6.13 -6.01
C ALA A 388 15.45 4.95 -6.97
N LEU A 389 16.09 5.19 -8.12
CA LEU A 389 16.42 4.15 -9.11
C LEU A 389 17.35 3.06 -8.56
N SER A 390 18.23 3.40 -7.62
CA SER A 390 19.09 2.40 -6.95
C SER A 390 18.33 1.46 -6.01
N ILE A 391 17.11 1.84 -5.60
CA ILE A 391 16.23 1.03 -4.75
C ILE A 391 15.35 0.15 -5.64
N ASN A 392 14.69 0.77 -6.62
CA ASN A 392 13.81 0.07 -7.55
C ASN A 392 13.86 0.74 -8.94
N ASP A 393 14.45 0.05 -9.92
CA ASP A 393 14.66 0.57 -11.27
C ASP A 393 13.47 0.29 -12.21
N SER A 394 12.73 -0.79 -11.95
CA SER A 394 11.62 -1.27 -12.76
C SER A 394 10.54 -1.77 -11.79
N PRO A 395 9.53 -0.94 -11.46
CA PRO A 395 8.67 -0.26 -12.43
C PRO A 395 8.74 1.28 -12.46
N TYR A 396 9.70 1.90 -11.76
CA TYR A 396 9.80 3.36 -11.57
C TYR A 396 10.36 4.14 -12.77
N ALA A 397 9.81 3.91 -13.97
CA ALA A 397 10.18 4.62 -15.20
C ALA A 397 10.09 6.15 -15.08
N ASP A 398 9.22 6.66 -14.21
CA ASP A 398 9.05 8.09 -13.96
C ASP A 398 10.32 8.76 -13.41
N ALA A 399 11.15 8.03 -12.65
CA ALA A 399 12.43 8.55 -12.17
C ALA A 399 13.47 8.67 -13.29
N HIS A 400 13.42 7.80 -14.31
CA HIS A 400 14.22 7.97 -15.54
C HIS A 400 13.79 9.23 -16.30
N GLY A 401 12.49 9.45 -16.44
CA GLY A 401 11.96 10.68 -17.05
C GLY A 401 12.33 11.94 -16.26
N ALA A 402 12.31 11.88 -14.93
CA ALA A 402 12.70 13.00 -14.07
C ALA A 402 14.15 13.46 -14.29
N LEU A 403 15.08 12.53 -14.54
CA LEU A 403 16.48 12.84 -14.84
C LEU A 403 16.66 13.68 -16.12
N GLU A 404 15.70 13.67 -17.04
CA GLU A 404 15.75 14.49 -18.26
C GLU A 404 15.46 15.98 -18.01
N TYR A 405 14.87 16.33 -16.86
CA TYR A 405 14.56 17.72 -16.49
C TYR A 405 15.76 18.47 -15.91
N VAL A 406 16.84 17.77 -15.56
CA VAL A 406 18.04 18.35 -14.96
C VAL A 406 19.26 18.22 -15.87
N PRO A 407 20.17 19.22 -15.87
CA PRO A 407 21.32 19.26 -16.77
C PRO A 407 22.44 18.25 -16.46
#